data_AF-A0A2I0TRD6-F1
#
_entry.id   AF-A0A2I0TRD6-F1
#
_cell.length_a   1.000
_cell.length_b   1.000
_cell.length_c   1.000
_cell.angle_alpha   90.00
_cell.angle_beta   90.00
_cell.angle_gamma   90.00
#
_symmetry.space_group_name_H-M   'P 1'
#
loop_
_entity.id
_entity.type
_entity.pdbx_description
1 polymer ?
#
loop_
_entity_poly.entity_id
_entity_poly.type
_entity_poly.pdbx_seq_one_letter_code
_entity_poly.pdbx_strand_id
1 'polypeptide(L)'
;MNKQLLMGLRKKRRVYHLWKKGQATQEEYRHLVRLYREKIRKAKAQLELNLATNIRDNKKCFYKYINKKRVTENVHPLLDDGGNFATKDKEKAEMLNAFFASVFNSQTTYPQGVQPPELEDKDGEQNNPPIIQEEVVNDLLMHLDIHKSVGLDGIHPRVLRELAGELTKPLSIIYQQSWSTGEVPGDWRVANVTPIYKKGQKENPGNYKTVSLTSVPGKIIERIILSELT
;
A
#
# COMPACT_ATOMS: atom_id res chain seq x y z
N MET A 1 20.90 -13.45 -14.87
CA MET A 1 20.26 -14.07 -16.06
C MET A 1 21.32 -14.19 -17.15
N ASN A 2 21.52 -15.38 -17.74
CA ASN A 2 22.62 -15.62 -18.70
C ASN A 2 22.39 -14.82 -20.01
N LYS A 3 23.42 -14.10 -20.50
CA LYS A 3 23.39 -13.31 -21.75
C LYS A 3 22.91 -14.12 -22.96
N GLN A 4 23.26 -15.40 -23.04
CA GLN A 4 22.84 -16.30 -24.13
C GLN A 4 21.32 -16.56 -24.14
N LEU A 5 20.70 -16.69 -22.96
CA LEU A 5 19.25 -16.87 -22.83
C LEU A 5 18.50 -15.60 -23.24
N LEU A 6 19.03 -14.43 -22.89
CA LEU A 6 18.45 -13.14 -23.26
C LEU A 6 18.48 -12.91 -24.78
N MET A 7 19.63 -13.17 -25.43
CA MET A 7 19.75 -13.12 -26.89
C MET A 7 18.80 -14.12 -27.56
N GLY A 8 18.65 -15.30 -26.96
CA GLY A 8 17.71 -16.31 -27.44
C GLY A 8 16.24 -15.88 -27.41
N LEU A 9 15.82 -15.24 -26.32
CA LEU A 9 14.46 -14.68 -26.19
C LEU A 9 14.19 -13.57 -27.22
N ARG A 10 15.20 -12.73 -27.51
CA ARG A 10 15.13 -11.71 -28.57
C ARG A 10 14.98 -12.36 -29.95
N LYS A 11 15.74 -13.42 -30.25
CA LYS A 11 15.63 -14.18 -31.51
C LYS A 11 14.25 -14.80 -31.68
N LYS A 12 13.72 -15.47 -30.63
CA LYS A 12 12.35 -16.00 -30.63
C LYS A 12 11.31 -14.90 -30.92
N ARG A 13 11.44 -13.73 -30.27
CA ARG A 13 10.53 -12.60 -30.47
C ARG A 13 10.61 -12.09 -31.91
N ARG A 14 11.81 -11.96 -32.50
CA ARG A 14 11.99 -11.55 -33.90
C ARG A 14 11.32 -12.52 -34.87
N VAL A 15 11.53 -13.83 -34.70
CA VAL A 15 10.94 -14.85 -35.59
C VAL A 15 9.42 -14.92 -35.44
N TYR A 16 8.86 -14.68 -34.25
CA TYR A 16 7.41 -14.52 -34.10
C TYR A 16 6.84 -13.41 -34.98
N HIS A 17 7.52 -12.26 -35.06
CA HIS A 17 7.07 -11.13 -35.89
C HIS A 17 7.22 -11.43 -37.39
N LEU A 18 8.30 -12.10 -37.79
CA LEU A 18 8.51 -12.53 -39.18
C LEU A 18 7.46 -13.57 -39.61
N TRP A 19 7.15 -14.54 -38.75
CA TRP A 19 6.10 -15.52 -39.00
C TRP A 19 4.73 -14.85 -39.16
N LYS A 20 4.40 -13.88 -38.30
CA LYS A 20 3.15 -13.10 -38.41
C LYS A 20 3.05 -12.28 -39.70
N LYS A 21 4.17 -11.91 -40.30
CA LYS A 21 4.25 -11.21 -41.60
C LYS A 21 4.33 -12.15 -42.81
N GLY A 22 4.26 -13.47 -42.60
CA GLY A 22 4.43 -14.47 -43.66
C GLY A 22 5.87 -14.64 -44.16
N GLN A 23 6.85 -14.01 -43.51
CA GLN A 23 8.27 -14.00 -43.90
C GLN A 23 9.12 -15.08 -43.22
N ALA A 24 8.50 -15.90 -42.36
CA ALA A 24 9.13 -17.06 -41.74
C ALA A 24 8.11 -18.19 -41.63
N THR A 25 8.59 -19.43 -41.65
CA THR A 25 7.70 -20.60 -41.55
C THR A 25 7.21 -20.80 -40.12
N GLN A 26 6.03 -21.39 -39.97
CA GLN A 26 5.50 -21.72 -38.65
C GLN A 26 6.39 -22.75 -37.93
N GLU A 27 7.06 -23.62 -38.68
CA GLU A 27 7.96 -24.66 -38.18
C GLU A 27 9.22 -24.07 -37.56
N GLU A 28 9.85 -23.09 -38.21
CA GLU A 28 10.98 -22.34 -37.66
C GLU A 28 10.63 -21.69 -36.31
N TYR A 29 9.47 -21.05 -36.22
CA TYR A 29 8.99 -20.47 -34.98
C TYR A 29 8.78 -21.55 -33.90
N ARG A 30 8.05 -22.64 -34.21
CA ARG A 30 7.79 -23.73 -33.26
C ARG A 30 9.08 -24.38 -32.76
N HIS A 31 10.06 -24.59 -33.64
CA HIS A 31 11.37 -25.14 -33.30
C HIS A 31 12.09 -24.24 -32.29
N LEU A 32 12.14 -22.92 -32.53
CA LEU A 32 12.74 -21.97 -31.60
C LEU A 32 11.98 -21.91 -30.26
N VAL A 33 10.65 -21.99 -30.27
CA VAL A 33 9.86 -22.07 -29.03
C VAL A 33 10.25 -23.29 -28.20
N ARG A 34 10.32 -24.49 -28.81
CA ARG A 34 10.71 -25.72 -28.12
C ARG A 34 12.13 -25.60 -27.56
N LEU A 35 13.08 -25.18 -28.39
CA LEU A 35 14.49 -25.03 -28.02
C LEU A 35 14.67 -24.10 -26.81
N TYR A 36 14.03 -22.92 -26.83
CA TYR A 36 14.18 -21.98 -25.72
C TYR A 36 13.36 -22.35 -24.49
N ARG A 37 12.22 -23.02 -24.65
CA ARG A 37 11.47 -23.59 -23.51
C ARG A 37 12.35 -24.58 -22.74
N GLU A 38 13.07 -25.43 -23.46
CA GLU A 38 13.98 -26.40 -22.85
C GLU A 38 15.18 -25.71 -22.17
N LYS A 39 15.80 -24.71 -22.83
CA LYS A 39 16.88 -23.93 -22.22
C LYS A 39 16.45 -23.19 -20.95
N ILE A 40 15.25 -22.62 -20.93
CA ILE A 40 14.69 -21.95 -19.74
C ILE A 40 14.44 -22.97 -18.63
N ARG A 41 13.87 -24.14 -18.96
CA ARG A 41 13.63 -25.22 -18.01
C ARG A 41 14.94 -25.67 -17.35
N LYS A 42 15.98 -25.95 -18.15
CA LYS A 42 17.31 -26.35 -17.65
C LYS A 42 17.94 -25.27 -16.77
N ALA A 43 17.93 -24.01 -17.22
CA ALA A 43 18.50 -22.91 -16.43
C ALA A 43 17.76 -22.67 -15.11
N LYS A 44 16.43 -22.84 -15.10
CA LYS A 44 15.62 -22.74 -13.88
C LYS A 44 15.93 -23.89 -12.91
N ALA A 45 16.01 -25.13 -13.40
CA ALA A 45 16.38 -26.28 -12.59
C ALA A 45 17.78 -26.11 -11.97
N GLN A 46 18.75 -25.61 -12.74
CA GLN A 46 20.10 -25.34 -12.23
C GLN A 46 20.09 -24.25 -11.16
N LEU A 47 19.33 -23.16 -11.36
CA LEU A 47 19.19 -22.12 -10.35
C LEU A 47 18.60 -22.68 -9.05
N GLU A 48 17.54 -23.49 -9.15
CA GLU A 48 16.90 -24.12 -8.00
C GLU A 48 17.84 -25.08 -7.26
N LEU A 49 18.60 -25.90 -7.99
CA LEU A 49 19.62 -26.77 -7.42
C LEU A 49 20.68 -25.96 -6.69
N ASN A 50 21.23 -24.93 -7.32
CA ASN A 50 22.25 -24.06 -6.71
C ASN A 50 21.73 -23.34 -5.45
N LEU A 51 20.44 -22.95 -5.43
CA LEU A 51 19.83 -22.34 -4.24
C LEU A 51 19.67 -23.35 -3.11
N ALA A 52 19.30 -24.60 -3.42
CA ALA A 52 19.15 -25.67 -2.43
C ALA A 52 20.50 -26.11 -1.85
N THR A 53 21.53 -26.27 -2.68
CA THR A 53 22.86 -26.69 -2.23
C THR A 53 23.54 -25.65 -1.36
N ASN A 54 23.36 -24.35 -1.68
CA ASN A 54 23.97 -23.25 -0.94
C ASN A 54 23.08 -22.72 0.20
N ILE A 55 22.09 -23.49 0.66
CA ILE A 55 21.16 -23.04 1.71
C ILE A 55 21.88 -22.75 3.03
N ARG A 56 22.95 -23.49 3.34
CA ARG A 56 23.72 -23.30 4.59
C ARG A 56 24.40 -21.93 4.61
N ASP A 57 24.96 -21.51 3.48
CA ASP A 57 25.74 -20.29 3.35
C ASP A 57 24.87 -19.06 3.00
N ASN A 58 23.77 -19.25 2.26
CA ASN A 58 22.92 -18.15 1.78
C ASN A 58 21.41 -18.47 1.90
N LYS A 59 20.96 -18.63 3.14
CA LYS A 59 19.54 -18.82 3.50
C LYS A 59 18.63 -17.74 2.91
N LYS A 60 19.09 -16.48 2.88
CA LYS A 60 18.30 -15.31 2.43
C LYS A 60 17.88 -15.43 0.96
N CYS A 61 18.79 -15.82 0.06
CA CYS A 61 18.48 -16.00 -1.36
C CYS A 61 17.49 -17.16 -1.60
N PHE A 62 17.63 -18.26 -0.87
CA PHE A 62 16.72 -19.40 -0.96
C PHE A 62 15.30 -19.01 -0.54
N TYR A 63 15.11 -18.46 0.66
CA TYR A 63 13.78 -18.06 1.13
C TYR A 63 13.17 -16.93 0.30
N LYS A 64 13.97 -15.99 -0.22
CA LYS A 64 13.49 -14.99 -1.18
C LYS A 64 12.90 -15.63 -2.44
N TYR A 65 13.53 -16.67 -2.98
CA TYR A 65 13.03 -17.41 -4.14
C TYR A 65 11.75 -18.20 -3.83
N ILE A 66 11.72 -18.92 -2.69
CA ILE A 66 10.56 -19.70 -2.26
C ILE A 66 9.36 -18.80 -1.99
N ASN A 67 9.55 -17.70 -1.26
CA ASN A 67 8.46 -16.78 -0.92
C ASN A 67 7.86 -16.12 -2.17
N LYS A 68 8.66 -15.88 -3.22
CA LYS A 68 8.14 -15.40 -4.52
C LYS A 68 7.28 -16.44 -5.26
N LYS A 69 7.48 -17.73 -4.97
CA LYS A 69 6.70 -18.83 -5.59
C LYS A 69 5.50 -19.26 -4.77
N ARG A 70 5.49 -18.97 -3.47
CA ARG A 70 4.32 -19.22 -2.64
C ARG A 70 3.21 -18.27 -3.08
N VAL A 71 2.07 -18.84 -3.46
CA VAL A 71 0.81 -18.10 -3.46
C VAL A 71 0.46 -17.94 -1.98
N THR A 72 0.75 -16.78 -1.42
CA THR A 72 0.30 -16.46 -0.06
C THR A 72 -1.15 -16.04 -0.14
N GLU A 73 -2.04 -16.79 0.50
CA GLU A 73 -3.39 -16.28 0.81
C GLU A 73 -3.21 -15.06 1.73
N ASN A 74 -3.77 -13.91 1.34
CA ASN A 74 -3.63 -12.68 2.11
C ASN A 74 -4.33 -12.80 3.47
N VAL A 75 -5.49 -13.46 3.50
CA VAL A 75 -6.32 -13.68 4.68
C VAL A 75 -6.87 -15.11 4.64
N HIS A 76 -6.75 -15.82 5.77
CA HIS A 76 -7.29 -17.16 5.95
C HIS A 76 -8.83 -17.14 5.82
N PRO A 77 -9.50 -18.24 5.45
CA PRO A 77 -10.94 -18.36 5.62
C PRO A 77 -11.38 -17.93 7.01
N LEU A 78 -12.41 -17.08 7.06
CA LEU A 78 -12.97 -16.54 8.30
C LEU A 78 -14.29 -17.23 8.61
N LEU A 79 -14.61 -17.37 9.89
CA LEU A 79 -15.83 -17.98 10.38
C LEU A 79 -16.80 -16.88 10.84
N ASP A 80 -18.03 -16.91 10.35
CA ASP A 80 -19.11 -16.05 10.85
C ASP A 80 -19.73 -16.61 12.16
N ASP A 81 -20.56 -15.80 12.81
CA ASP A 81 -21.29 -16.21 14.03
C ASP A 81 -22.30 -17.34 13.77
N GLY A 82 -22.68 -17.57 12.51
CA GLY A 82 -23.56 -18.65 12.06
C GLY A 82 -22.84 -19.96 11.74
N GLY A 83 -21.50 -20.02 11.87
CA GLY A 83 -20.68 -21.19 11.56
C GLY A 83 -20.32 -21.38 10.08
N ASN A 84 -20.59 -20.41 9.19
CA ASN A 84 -20.21 -20.46 7.79
C ASN A 84 -18.82 -19.86 7.56
N PHE A 85 -18.10 -20.42 6.58
CA PHE A 85 -16.78 -19.94 6.19
C PHE A 85 -16.84 -18.96 5.02
N ALA A 86 -16.34 -17.74 5.24
CA ALA A 86 -15.99 -16.82 4.17
C ALA A 86 -14.67 -17.22 3.53
N THR A 87 -14.74 -17.75 2.30
CA THR A 87 -13.57 -18.23 1.55
C THR A 87 -13.16 -17.27 0.44
N LYS A 88 -14.11 -16.52 -0.12
CA LYS A 88 -13.83 -15.52 -1.16
C LYS A 88 -13.32 -14.22 -0.54
N ASP A 89 -12.43 -13.53 -1.26
CA ASP A 89 -11.80 -12.30 -0.76
C ASP A 89 -12.81 -11.19 -0.43
N LYS A 90 -13.89 -11.08 -1.22
CA LYS A 90 -14.97 -10.11 -0.95
C LYS A 90 -15.70 -10.41 0.36
N GLU A 91 -16.10 -11.67 0.58
CA GLU A 91 -16.79 -12.12 1.79
C GLU A 91 -15.90 -11.91 3.02
N LYS A 92 -14.61 -12.23 2.92
CA LYS A 92 -13.63 -12.00 4.00
C LYS A 92 -13.51 -10.51 4.34
N ALA A 93 -13.44 -9.66 3.31
CA ALA A 93 -13.33 -8.21 3.50
C ALA A 93 -14.57 -7.62 4.15
N GLU A 94 -15.77 -8.03 3.73
CA GLU A 94 -17.04 -7.61 4.31
C GLU A 94 -17.16 -8.03 5.78
N MET A 95 -16.79 -9.28 6.11
CA MET A 95 -16.81 -9.78 7.48
C MET A 95 -15.84 -9.02 8.40
N LEU A 96 -14.62 -8.79 7.94
CA LEU A 96 -13.65 -8.00 8.70
C LEU A 96 -14.12 -6.56 8.87
N ASN A 97 -14.66 -5.94 7.82
CA ASN A 97 -15.18 -4.58 7.89
C ASN A 97 -16.35 -4.47 8.88
N ALA A 98 -17.28 -5.43 8.87
CA ALA A 98 -18.39 -5.47 9.81
C ALA A 98 -17.88 -5.56 11.27
N PHE A 99 -16.92 -6.44 11.52
CA PHE A 99 -16.31 -6.56 12.84
C PHE A 99 -15.54 -5.29 13.26
N PHE A 100 -14.75 -4.71 12.35
CA PHE A 100 -13.99 -3.50 12.63
C PHE A 100 -14.88 -2.28 12.88
N ALA A 101 -16.00 -2.18 12.17
CA ALA A 101 -17.01 -1.16 12.42
C ALA A 101 -17.72 -1.40 13.76
N SER A 102 -18.03 -2.65 14.12
CA SER A 102 -18.76 -2.96 15.36
C SER A 102 -17.94 -2.69 16.63
N VAL A 103 -16.61 -2.82 16.58
CA VAL A 103 -15.73 -2.48 17.72
C VAL A 103 -15.43 -0.98 17.80
N PHE A 104 -15.76 -0.21 16.76
CA PHE A 104 -15.65 1.24 16.77
C PHE A 104 -16.91 1.79 17.43
N ASN A 105 -16.82 2.17 18.71
CA ASN A 105 -17.95 2.73 19.44
C ASN A 105 -18.41 4.03 18.78
N SER A 106 -19.63 4.06 18.24
CA SER A 106 -20.30 5.24 17.67
C SER A 106 -20.86 6.21 18.72
N GLN A 107 -20.32 6.20 19.95
CA GLN A 107 -20.65 7.19 20.99
C GLN A 107 -20.08 8.59 20.68
N THR A 108 -20.05 8.98 19.40
CA THR A 108 -19.89 10.36 18.94
C THR A 108 -21.20 10.95 18.42
N THR A 109 -22.35 10.33 18.74
CA THR A 109 -23.60 11.09 18.72
C THR A 109 -23.53 12.08 19.88
N TYR A 110 -22.86 13.21 19.66
CA TYR A 110 -23.27 14.43 20.34
C TYR A 110 -24.78 14.53 20.12
N PRO A 111 -25.59 14.58 21.18
CA PRO A 111 -27.02 14.78 21.02
C PRO A 111 -27.20 15.98 20.09
N GLN A 112 -28.02 15.83 19.05
CA GLN A 112 -28.29 16.91 18.11
C GLN A 112 -28.75 18.13 18.92
N GLY A 113 -27.89 19.14 19.06
CA GLY A 113 -28.12 20.33 19.90
C GLY A 113 -27.23 20.50 21.14
N VAL A 114 -26.31 19.59 21.44
CA VAL A 114 -25.29 19.82 22.48
C VAL A 114 -23.98 20.19 21.77
N GLN A 115 -23.64 21.48 21.85
CA GLN A 115 -22.29 21.94 21.50
C GLN A 115 -21.26 21.09 22.26
N PRO A 116 -20.07 20.83 21.69
CA PRO A 116 -18.95 20.32 22.47
C PRO A 116 -18.85 21.16 23.76
N PRO A 117 -18.41 20.60 24.91
CA PRO A 117 -18.10 21.44 26.06
C PRO A 117 -17.24 22.57 25.56
N GLU A 118 -17.73 23.81 25.68
CA GLU A 118 -16.89 24.99 25.50
C GLU A 118 -15.67 24.69 26.36
N LEU A 119 -14.51 24.55 25.72
CA LEU A 119 -13.26 24.62 26.44
C LEU A 119 -13.35 25.98 27.12
N GLU A 120 -13.56 26.00 28.44
CA GLU A 120 -13.66 27.25 29.19
C GLU A 120 -12.46 28.08 28.76
N ASP A 121 -12.75 29.23 28.12
CA ASP A 121 -11.77 30.22 27.73
C ASP A 121 -11.06 30.64 29.02
N LYS A 122 -9.95 29.94 29.30
CA LYS A 122 -9.00 30.37 30.31
C LYS A 122 -8.30 31.58 29.74
N ASP A 123 -8.83 32.74 30.12
CA ASP A 123 -8.20 34.05 30.09
C ASP A 123 -7.55 34.44 28.76
N GLY A 124 -8.34 35.04 27.88
CA GLY A 124 -7.99 36.33 27.29
C GLY A 124 -6.79 36.44 26.32
N GLU A 125 -6.30 35.35 25.74
CA GLU A 125 -5.50 35.43 24.51
C GLU A 125 -6.40 35.15 23.31
N GLN A 126 -6.34 36.02 22.30
CA GLN A 126 -7.14 35.88 21.08
C GLN A 126 -6.96 34.47 20.51
N ASN A 127 -8.03 33.67 20.52
CA ASN A 127 -8.15 32.38 19.82
C ASN A 127 -8.12 32.58 18.29
N ASN A 128 -7.06 33.23 17.79
CA ASN A 128 -6.80 33.25 16.36
C ASN A 128 -6.31 31.84 15.98
N PRO A 129 -6.85 31.25 14.90
CA PRO A 129 -6.32 29.98 14.42
C PRO A 129 -4.81 30.14 14.16
N PRO A 130 -3.97 29.19 14.62
CA PRO A 130 -2.55 29.21 14.32
C PRO A 130 -2.34 29.38 12.82
N ILE A 131 -1.41 30.27 12.48
CA ILE A 131 -1.03 30.51 11.10
C ILE A 131 -0.12 29.37 10.68
N ILE A 132 -0.57 28.56 9.74
CA ILE A 132 0.23 27.45 9.20
C ILE A 132 1.31 28.03 8.29
N GLN A 133 2.53 28.09 8.83
CA GLN A 133 3.70 28.61 8.13
C GLN A 133 4.12 27.71 6.97
N GLU A 134 4.43 28.33 5.82
CA GLU A 134 4.92 27.62 4.63
C GLU A 134 6.23 26.89 4.92
N GLU A 135 7.08 27.45 5.77
CA GLU A 135 8.36 26.90 6.20
C GLU A 135 8.18 25.55 6.90
N VAL A 136 7.18 25.44 7.78
CA VAL A 136 6.85 24.20 8.50
C VAL A 136 6.37 23.13 7.52
N VAL A 137 5.50 23.52 6.58
CA VAL A 137 5.00 22.60 5.54
C VAL A 137 6.15 22.12 4.65
N ASN A 138 7.04 23.03 4.24
CA ASN A 138 8.21 22.69 3.41
C ASN A 138 9.14 21.72 4.15
N ASP A 139 9.46 22.01 5.41
CA ASP A 139 10.32 21.15 6.23
C ASP A 139 9.75 19.73 6.35
N LEU A 140 8.44 19.62 6.62
CA LEU A 140 7.75 18.33 6.70
C LEU A 140 7.79 17.57 5.37
N LEU A 141 7.62 18.26 4.24
CA LEU A 141 7.71 17.67 2.90
C LEU A 141 9.13 17.17 2.59
N MET A 142 10.15 17.97 2.94
CA MET A 142 11.57 17.64 2.73
C MET A 142 12.02 16.43 3.55
N HIS A 143 11.47 16.28 4.75
CA HIS A 143 11.77 15.17 5.65
C HIS A 143 10.87 13.93 5.46
N LEU A 144 10.05 13.89 4.40
CA LEU A 144 9.26 12.71 4.07
C LEU A 144 10.14 11.48 3.77
N ASP A 145 9.76 10.36 4.37
CA ASP A 145 10.31 9.04 4.02
C ASP A 145 9.75 8.60 2.65
N ILE A 146 10.60 8.67 1.63
CA ILE A 146 10.26 8.32 0.24
C ILE A 146 9.98 6.84 0.02
N HIS A 147 10.26 5.99 1.00
CA HIS A 147 10.02 4.56 0.90
C HIS A 147 8.69 4.14 1.52
N LYS A 148 7.86 5.09 1.98
CA LYS A 148 6.50 4.82 2.46
C LYS A 148 5.54 4.48 1.33
N SER A 149 4.48 3.75 1.70
CA SER A 149 3.40 3.37 0.80
C SER A 149 2.56 4.57 0.37
N VAL A 150 2.03 4.48 -0.84
CA VAL A 150 1.11 5.46 -1.46
C VAL A 150 -0.29 5.32 -0.85
N GLY A 151 -0.95 6.45 -0.60
CA GLY A 151 -2.35 6.47 -0.16
C GLY A 151 -3.33 6.12 -1.28
N LEU A 152 -4.63 6.20 -1.00
CA LEU A 152 -5.67 6.03 -2.03
C LEU A 152 -5.66 7.18 -3.05
N ASP A 153 -5.10 8.33 -2.68
CA ASP A 153 -4.88 9.50 -3.55
C ASP A 153 -3.87 9.22 -4.70
N GLY A 154 -3.12 8.11 -4.65
CA GLY A 154 -2.13 7.78 -5.68
C GLY A 154 -0.86 8.65 -5.63
N ILE A 155 -0.72 9.52 -4.62
CA ILE A 155 0.40 10.47 -4.53
C ILE A 155 1.56 9.82 -3.78
N HIS A 156 2.64 9.54 -4.50
CA HIS A 156 3.81 8.91 -3.90
C HIS A 156 4.61 9.92 -3.05
N PRO A 157 5.08 9.57 -1.82
CA PRO A 157 5.83 10.50 -0.96
C PRO A 157 7.05 11.12 -1.65
N ARG A 158 7.70 10.35 -2.53
CA ARG A 158 8.78 10.84 -3.41
C ARG A 158 8.39 12.04 -4.27
N VAL A 159 7.19 12.04 -4.84
CA VAL A 159 6.70 13.15 -5.68
C VAL A 159 6.51 14.39 -4.81
N LEU A 160 5.92 14.22 -3.62
CA LEU A 160 5.72 15.32 -2.67
C LEU A 160 7.04 15.95 -2.24
N ARG A 161 8.07 15.13 -1.98
CA ARG A 161 9.39 15.62 -1.60
C ARG A 161 10.13 16.30 -2.75
N GLU A 162 10.11 15.71 -3.95
CA GLU A 162 10.78 16.28 -5.13
C GLU A 162 10.11 17.59 -5.60
N LEU A 163 8.80 17.74 -5.40
CA LEU A 163 8.03 18.92 -5.77
C LEU A 163 7.71 19.83 -4.56
N ALA A 164 8.40 19.65 -3.44
CA ALA A 164 8.06 20.34 -2.20
C ALA A 164 8.06 21.87 -2.34
N GLY A 165 9.00 22.45 -3.10
CA GLY A 165 9.03 23.90 -3.34
C GLY A 165 7.76 24.45 -4.03
N GLU A 166 7.17 23.67 -4.93
CA GLU A 166 5.94 24.06 -5.66
C GLU A 166 4.68 23.73 -4.86
N LEU A 167 4.73 22.67 -4.04
CA LEU A 167 3.58 22.16 -3.30
C LEU A 167 3.39 22.80 -1.92
N THR A 168 4.45 23.40 -1.35
CA THR A 168 4.39 24.05 -0.04
C THR A 168 3.25 25.07 0.05
N LYS A 169 3.21 26.03 -0.87
CA LYS A 169 2.22 27.11 -0.88
C LYS A 169 0.77 26.63 -1.08
N PRO A 170 0.45 25.79 -2.08
CA PRO A 170 -0.93 25.30 -2.21
C PRO A 170 -1.34 24.43 -1.01
N LEU A 171 -0.43 23.63 -0.45
CA LEU A 171 -0.76 22.82 0.73
C LEU A 171 -0.98 23.66 1.99
N SER A 172 -0.19 24.72 2.22
CA SER A 172 -0.39 25.61 3.37
C SER A 172 -1.77 26.27 3.34
N ILE A 173 -2.23 26.72 2.15
CA ILE A 173 -3.58 27.28 1.96
C ILE A 173 -4.65 26.24 2.32
N ILE A 174 -4.52 25.01 1.80
CA ILE A 174 -5.49 23.93 2.09
C ILE A 174 -5.49 23.59 3.58
N TYR A 175 -4.33 23.49 4.21
CA TYR A 175 -4.24 23.19 5.64
C TYR A 175 -4.84 24.31 6.49
N GLN A 176 -4.56 25.57 6.15
CA GLN A 176 -5.12 26.71 6.87
C GLN A 176 -6.65 26.72 6.78
N GLN A 177 -7.17 26.48 5.56
CA GLN A 177 -8.61 26.38 5.34
C GLN A 177 -9.21 25.18 6.08
N SER A 178 -8.50 24.06 6.13
CA SER A 178 -8.94 22.86 6.86
C SER A 178 -9.01 23.12 8.36
N TRP A 179 -8.05 23.87 8.91
CA TRP A 179 -8.06 24.29 10.30
C TRP A 179 -9.24 25.23 10.60
N SER A 180 -9.44 26.26 9.77
CA SER A 180 -10.49 27.26 9.99
C SER A 180 -11.91 26.71 9.82
N THR A 181 -12.10 25.71 8.94
CA THR A 181 -13.43 25.14 8.67
C THR A 181 -13.71 23.86 9.47
N GLY A 182 -12.67 23.21 10.00
CA GLY A 182 -12.78 21.87 10.57
C GLY A 182 -13.01 20.77 9.51
N GLU A 183 -12.92 21.09 8.22
CA GLU A 183 -13.14 20.16 7.12
C GLU A 183 -11.85 19.89 6.35
N VAL A 184 -11.56 18.63 6.05
CA VAL A 184 -10.43 18.23 5.20
C VAL A 184 -10.92 17.71 3.84
N PRO A 185 -10.09 17.79 2.78
CA PRO A 185 -10.38 17.17 1.49
C PRO A 185 -10.90 15.73 1.61
N GLY A 186 -11.89 15.39 0.79
CA GLY A 186 -12.51 14.05 0.81
C GLY A 186 -11.51 12.92 0.63
N ASP A 187 -10.50 13.12 -0.23
CA ASP A 187 -9.43 12.16 -0.49
C ASP A 187 -8.56 11.87 0.75
N TRP A 188 -8.52 12.79 1.73
CA TRP A 188 -7.77 12.60 2.97
C TRP A 188 -8.59 11.86 4.04
N ARG A 189 -9.92 11.84 3.90
CA ARG A 189 -10.85 11.13 4.80
C ARG A 189 -10.96 9.64 4.50
N VAL A 190 -10.50 9.22 3.33
CA VAL A 190 -10.52 7.81 2.92
C VAL A 190 -9.18 7.14 3.19
N ALA A 191 -9.22 5.86 3.55
CA ALA A 191 -8.03 5.07 3.82
C ALA A 191 -8.19 3.66 3.28
N ASN A 192 -7.08 3.07 2.82
CA ASN A 192 -7.06 1.64 2.54
C ASN A 192 -6.88 0.87 3.85
N VAL A 193 -7.92 0.13 4.26
CA VAL A 193 -7.91 -0.65 5.50
C VAL A 193 -7.40 -2.06 5.22
N THR A 194 -6.25 -2.39 5.79
CA THR A 194 -5.65 -3.73 5.67
C THR A 194 -5.75 -4.48 6.99
N PRO A 195 -6.32 -5.70 7.00
CA PRO A 195 -6.32 -6.55 8.18
C PRO A 195 -4.93 -7.16 8.39
N ILE A 196 -4.38 -7.05 9.60
CA ILE A 196 -3.13 -7.73 9.98
C ILE A 196 -3.44 -8.71 11.10
N TYR A 197 -3.18 -9.99 10.84
CA TYR A 197 -3.33 -11.04 11.84
C TYR A 197 -2.41 -10.76 13.05
N LYS A 198 -2.97 -10.84 14.26
CA LYS A 198 -2.26 -10.66 15.53
C LYS A 198 -1.81 -12.02 16.09
N LYS A 199 -2.74 -12.79 16.67
CA LYS A 199 -2.52 -14.06 17.39
C LYS A 199 -3.86 -14.82 17.54
N GLY A 200 -3.82 -16.10 17.88
CA GLY A 200 -5.02 -16.91 18.13
C GLY A 200 -5.47 -17.74 16.92
N GLN A 201 -6.78 -17.95 16.80
CA GLN A 201 -7.39 -18.63 15.65
C GLN A 201 -7.50 -17.67 14.47
N LYS A 202 -7.04 -18.07 13.28
CA LYS A 202 -7.04 -17.22 12.08
C LYS A 202 -8.42 -17.08 11.46
N GLU A 203 -9.35 -17.92 11.86
CA GLU A 203 -10.73 -17.93 11.42
C GLU A 203 -11.54 -16.83 12.11
N ASN A 204 -11.10 -16.38 13.29
CA ASN A 204 -11.81 -15.38 14.07
C ASN A 204 -11.40 -13.95 13.64
N PRO A 205 -12.34 -13.11 13.16
CA PRO A 205 -12.08 -11.71 12.79
C PRO A 205 -11.45 -10.87 13.91
N GLY A 206 -11.78 -11.15 15.18
CA GLY A 206 -11.24 -10.45 16.35
C GLY A 206 -9.74 -10.62 16.57
N ASN A 207 -9.14 -11.61 15.92
CA ASN A 207 -7.70 -11.86 15.95
C ASN A 207 -6.92 -11.03 14.91
N TYR A 208 -7.58 -10.10 14.23
CA TYR A 208 -6.96 -9.15 13.29
C TYR A 208 -6.96 -7.73 13.87
N LYS A 209 -5.95 -6.92 13.53
CA LYS A 209 -5.99 -5.44 13.68
C LYS A 209 -6.28 -4.82 12.33
N THR A 210 -7.02 -3.71 12.36
CA THR A 210 -7.02 -2.72 11.29
C THR A 210 -5.70 -1.98 11.25
N VAL A 211 -5.17 -1.80 10.05
CA VAL A 211 -4.20 -0.75 9.75
C VAL A 211 -4.76 0.08 8.60
N SER A 212 -4.95 1.37 8.85
CA SER A 212 -5.46 2.32 7.86
C SER A 212 -4.30 3.04 7.18
N LEU A 213 -4.19 2.89 5.86
CA LEU A 213 -3.25 3.66 5.05
C LEU A 213 -3.95 4.91 4.52
N THR A 214 -3.76 6.03 5.21
CA THR A 214 -4.26 7.36 4.84
C THR A 214 -3.33 8.09 3.87
N SER A 215 -3.88 9.13 3.24
CA SER A 215 -3.16 10.07 2.37
C SER A 215 -1.93 10.68 3.04
N VAL A 216 -0.84 10.88 2.27
CA VAL A 216 0.41 11.45 2.80
C VAL A 216 0.22 12.92 3.20
N PRO A 217 -0.40 13.80 2.37
CA PRO A 217 -0.82 15.14 2.80
C PRO A 217 -1.72 15.14 4.05
N GLY A 218 -2.66 14.19 4.15
CA GLY A 218 -3.50 14.04 5.35
C GLY A 218 -2.70 13.82 6.64
N LYS A 219 -1.65 12.98 6.58
CA LYS A 219 -0.75 12.77 7.73
C LYS A 219 0.10 13.99 8.08
N ILE A 220 0.40 14.83 7.11
CA ILE A 220 1.18 16.06 7.35
C ILE A 220 0.34 17.03 8.17
N ILE A 221 -0.93 17.26 7.81
CA ILE A 221 -1.80 18.12 8.61
C ILE A 221 -2.08 17.53 9.99
N GLU A 222 -2.28 16.21 10.13
CA GLU A 222 -2.38 15.56 11.45
C GLU A 222 -1.15 15.86 12.33
N ARG A 223 0.05 15.88 11.74
CA ARG A 223 1.29 16.20 12.47
C ARG A 223 1.40 17.67 12.84
N ILE A 224 0.95 18.58 11.96
CA ILE A 224 0.88 20.02 12.26
C ILE A 224 -0.09 20.26 13.41
N ILE A 225 -1.28 19.63 13.37
CA ILE A 225 -2.26 19.72 14.45
C ILE A 225 -1.68 19.20 15.77
N LEU A 226 -0.99 18.05 15.72
CA LEU A 226 -0.37 17.48 16.92
C LEU A 226 0.69 18.41 17.54
N SER A 227 1.48 19.13 16.73
CA SER A 227 2.49 20.06 17.24
C SER A 227 1.91 21.33 17.85
N GLU A 228 0.69 21.72 17.48
CA GLU A 228 0.00 22.85 18.14
C GLU A 228 -0.66 22.41 19.46
N LEU A 229 -0.95 21.12 19.63
CA LEU A 229 -1.58 20.57 20.83
C LEU A 229 -0.57 20.08 21.90
N THR A 230 0.71 19.93 21.55
CA THR A 230 1.74 19.30 22.41
C THR A 230 2.92 20.23 22.63
#